data_AF-A0A8S0HFC6-F1
#
_entry.id   AF-A0A8S0HFC6-F1
#
_cell.length_a   1.000
_cell.length_b   1.000
_cell.length_c   1.000
_cell.angle_alpha   90.00
_cell.angle_beta   90.00
_cell.angle_gamma   90.00
#
_symmetry.space_group_name_H-M   'P 1'
#
loop_
_entity.id
_entity.type
_entity.pdbx_description
1 polymer ?
#
loop_
_entity_poly.entity_id
_entity_poly.type
_entity_poly.pdbx_seq_one_letter_code
_entity_poly.pdbx_strand_id
1 'polypeptide(L)'
;MSANMRSLRFYLGIGLLQGLLLMWLVLYSDWPGSTIAVVGAALLTGGGFVQLLAGRRRQWRTWRAALLLALATAVLVQACSDLPFTNGVICSVVVLLLLMTLFSATWLQGRDGFERRLLGEGAWMLVALGAAWLVQALFDFWTHEHHLDPFKSGFMSLRYFTGPPLAFSCILYLRDLCRLRDLQTQAP
;
A
#
# COMPACT_ATOMS: atom_id res chain seq x y z
N MET A 1 -23.74 -11.79 -5.90
CA MET A 1 -22.85 -11.15 -6.91
C MET A 1 -22.50 -9.68 -6.61
N SER A 2 -23.39 -8.88 -6.02
CA SER A 2 -23.16 -7.43 -5.77
C SER A 2 -22.04 -7.09 -4.76
N ALA A 3 -21.79 -7.96 -3.77
CA ALA A 3 -20.80 -7.70 -2.72
C ALA A 3 -19.34 -7.78 -3.24
N ASN A 4 -19.00 -8.76 -4.08
CA ASN A 4 -17.65 -8.93 -4.64
C ASN A 4 -17.27 -7.80 -5.61
N MET A 5 -18.22 -7.32 -6.44
CA MET A 5 -17.96 -6.16 -7.29
C MET A 5 -17.75 -4.88 -6.47
N ARG A 6 -18.42 -4.74 -5.32
CA ARG A 6 -18.29 -3.57 -4.44
C ARG A 6 -17.00 -3.59 -3.63
N SER A 7 -16.46 -4.75 -3.29
CA SER A 7 -15.12 -4.87 -2.68
C SER A 7 -14.03 -4.65 -3.72
N LEU A 8 -14.13 -5.23 -4.92
CA LEU A 8 -13.17 -4.99 -6.00
C LEU A 8 -13.01 -3.50 -6.33
N ARG A 9 -14.14 -2.79 -6.54
CA ARG A 9 -14.13 -1.33 -6.79
C ARG A 9 -13.48 -0.53 -5.67
N PHE A 10 -13.58 -1.00 -4.43
CA PHE A 10 -12.96 -0.33 -3.29
C PHE A 10 -11.44 -0.50 -3.30
N TYR A 11 -10.94 -1.72 -3.50
CA TYR A 11 -9.50 -1.97 -3.60
C TYR A 11 -8.88 -1.20 -4.75
N LEU A 12 -9.44 -1.32 -5.96
CA LEU A 12 -8.99 -0.59 -7.14
C LEU A 12 -9.14 0.92 -6.96
N GLY A 13 -10.22 1.38 -6.33
CA GLY A 13 -10.45 2.80 -6.05
C GLY A 13 -9.40 3.39 -5.13
N ILE A 14 -9.00 2.68 -4.06
CA ILE A 14 -7.93 3.13 -3.17
C ILE A 14 -6.58 3.11 -3.89
N GLY A 15 -6.25 2.03 -4.61
CA GLY A 15 -4.99 1.96 -5.36
C GLY A 15 -4.87 3.07 -6.41
N LEU A 16 -5.95 3.33 -7.16
CA LEU A 16 -6.00 4.43 -8.12
C LEU A 16 -5.85 5.78 -7.42
N LEU A 17 -6.57 6.01 -6.32
CA LEU A 17 -6.48 7.26 -5.55
C LEU A 17 -5.08 7.49 -5.00
N GLN A 18 -4.43 6.45 -4.45
CA GLN A 18 -3.04 6.52 -3.99
C GLN A 18 -2.10 6.90 -5.13
N GLY A 19 -2.23 6.23 -6.29
CA GLY A 19 -1.40 6.54 -7.45
C GLY A 19 -1.63 7.95 -8.00
N LEU A 20 -2.89 8.41 -8.06
CA LEU A 20 -3.20 9.78 -8.49
C LEU A 20 -2.66 10.83 -7.51
N LEU A 21 -2.78 10.59 -6.21
CA LEU A 21 -2.23 11.49 -5.18
C LEU A 21 -0.70 11.52 -5.23
N LEU A 22 -0.04 10.38 -5.44
CA LEU A 22 1.41 10.32 -5.63
C LEU A 22 1.85 11.04 -6.90
N MET A 23 1.14 10.85 -8.02
CA MET A 23 1.41 11.57 -9.27
C MET A 23 1.26 13.07 -9.07
N TRP A 24 0.19 13.52 -8.41
CA TRP A 24 -0.02 14.93 -8.11
C TRP A 24 1.09 15.48 -7.21
N LEU A 25 1.45 14.76 -6.15
CA LEU A 25 2.48 15.15 -5.20
C LEU A 25 3.86 15.26 -5.86
N VAL A 26 4.23 14.34 -6.76
CA VAL A 26 5.57 14.34 -7.36
C VAL A 26 5.68 15.30 -8.55
N LEU A 27 4.62 15.44 -9.37
CA LEU A 27 4.70 16.20 -10.62
C LEU A 27 4.14 17.61 -10.55
N TYR A 28 3.23 17.88 -9.61
CA TYR A 28 2.50 19.13 -9.55
C TYR A 28 2.65 19.87 -8.22
N SER A 29 3.25 19.25 -7.20
CA SER A 29 3.55 19.96 -5.97
C SER A 29 4.95 20.58 -6.05
N ASP A 30 5.04 21.87 -5.73
CA ASP A 30 6.32 22.58 -5.56
C ASP A 30 6.95 22.27 -4.18
N TRP A 31 6.61 21.14 -3.58
CA TRP A 31 7.04 20.79 -2.23
C TRP A 31 8.46 20.23 -2.24
N PRO A 32 9.23 20.46 -1.17
CA PRO A 32 10.57 19.89 -1.07
C PRO A 32 10.49 18.36 -1.06
N GLY A 33 11.48 17.71 -1.68
CA GLY A 33 11.50 16.25 -1.86
C GLY A 33 11.38 15.45 -0.56
N SER A 34 11.86 16.00 0.56
CA SER A 34 11.67 15.42 1.90
C SER A 34 10.20 15.38 2.32
N THR A 35 9.44 16.45 2.09
CA THR A 35 8.00 16.50 2.37
C THR A 35 7.22 15.57 1.44
N ILE A 36 7.62 15.48 0.17
CA ILE A 36 7.06 14.52 -0.78
C ILE A 36 7.25 13.08 -0.28
N ALA A 37 8.45 12.73 0.20
CA ALA A 37 8.74 11.41 0.75
C ALA A 37 7.91 11.10 2.01
N VAL A 38 7.80 12.07 2.92
CA VAL A 38 7.00 11.96 4.16
C VAL A 38 5.52 11.71 3.83
N VAL A 39 4.94 12.52 2.94
CA VAL A 39 3.52 12.41 2.58
C VAL A 39 3.25 11.19 1.72
N GLY A 40 4.16 10.84 0.81
CA GLY A 40 4.08 9.61 0.03
C GLY A 40 4.09 8.36 0.91
N ALA A 41 5.01 8.30 1.87
CA ALA A 41 5.06 7.20 2.85
C ALA A 41 3.76 7.13 3.68
N ALA A 42 3.28 8.27 4.19
CA ALA A 42 2.04 8.31 4.97
C ALA A 42 0.81 7.84 4.16
N LEU A 43 0.72 8.24 2.88
CA LEU A 43 -0.35 7.83 1.96
C LEU A 43 -0.32 6.33 1.65
N LEU A 44 0.88 5.79 1.40
CA LEU A 44 1.06 4.38 1.09
C LEU A 44 0.77 3.50 2.30
N THR A 45 1.32 3.85 3.47
CA THR A 45 1.10 3.11 4.72
C THR A 45 -0.35 3.19 5.17
N GLY A 46 -0.95 4.39 5.17
CA GLY A 46 -2.34 4.60 5.57
C GLY A 46 -3.33 3.91 4.63
N GLY A 47 -3.15 4.03 3.31
CA GLY A 47 -4.05 3.38 2.34
C GLY A 47 -3.87 1.85 2.32
N GLY A 48 -2.63 1.35 2.41
CA GLY A 48 -2.35 -0.09 2.53
C GLY A 48 -2.97 -0.69 3.78
N PHE A 49 -2.91 0.02 4.92
CA PHE A 49 -3.58 -0.38 6.15
C PHE A 49 -5.11 -0.48 6.01
N VAL A 50 -5.74 0.49 5.35
CA VAL A 50 -7.19 0.47 5.10
C VAL A 50 -7.57 -0.71 4.20
N GLN A 51 -6.73 -1.04 3.21
CA GLN A 51 -6.93 -2.19 2.33
C GLN A 51 -6.75 -3.54 3.06
N LEU A 52 -5.80 -3.63 3.99
CA LEU A 52 -5.65 -4.82 4.84
C LEU A 52 -6.89 -5.04 5.71
N LEU A 53 -7.55 -3.97 6.16
CA LEU A 53 -8.75 -3.98 6.99
C LEU A 53 -10.05 -3.70 6.23
N ALA A 54 -10.11 -3.97 4.92
CA ALA A 54 -11.27 -3.62 4.09
C ALA A 54 -12.60 -4.20 4.62
N GLY A 55 -12.58 -5.40 5.21
CA GLY A 55 -13.74 -6.01 5.87
C GLY A 55 -14.28 -5.22 7.08
N ARG A 56 -13.46 -4.38 7.72
CA ARG A 56 -13.83 -3.51 8.85
C ARG A 56 -13.85 -2.02 8.50
N ARG A 57 -13.88 -1.66 7.21
CA ARG A 57 -13.89 -0.26 6.74
C ARG A 57 -15.05 0.60 7.26
N ARG A 58 -16.14 -0.02 7.72
CA ARG A 58 -17.34 0.69 8.22
C ARG A 58 -17.20 1.11 9.68
N GLN A 59 -16.20 0.62 10.39
CA GLN A 59 -15.95 0.98 11.78
C GLN A 59 -15.13 2.26 11.84
N TRP A 60 -15.61 3.29 12.54
CA TRP A 60 -14.85 4.54 12.72
C TRP A 60 -13.44 4.31 13.30
N ARG A 61 -13.27 3.26 14.11
CA ARG A 61 -11.99 2.87 14.71
C ARG A 61 -10.91 2.54 13.68
N THR A 62 -11.25 1.94 12.53
CA THR A 62 -10.25 1.60 11.50
C THR A 62 -9.74 2.84 10.80
N TRP A 63 -10.62 3.82 10.53
CA TRP A 63 -10.21 5.12 9.98
C TRP A 63 -9.35 5.92 10.96
N ARG A 64 -9.70 5.93 12.25
CA ARG A 64 -8.89 6.58 13.28
C ARG A 64 -7.51 5.93 13.41
N ALA A 65 -7.44 4.60 13.37
CA ALA A 65 -6.18 3.88 13.40
C ALA A 65 -5.33 4.12 12.14
N ALA A 66 -5.97 4.15 10.96
CA ALA A 66 -5.29 4.47 9.70
C ALA A 66 -4.67 5.88 9.74
N LEU A 67 -5.42 6.85 10.26
CA LEU A 67 -4.95 8.23 10.40
C LEU A 67 -3.81 8.33 11.43
N LEU A 68 -3.92 7.67 12.58
CA LEU A 68 -2.84 7.61 13.57
C LEU A 68 -1.59 6.94 13.00
N LEU A 69 -1.74 5.87 12.21
CA LEU A 69 -0.63 5.19 11.57
C LEU A 69 0.02 6.07 10.49
N ALA A 70 -0.77 6.79 9.70
CA ALA A 70 -0.27 7.74 8.71
C ALA A 70 0.51 8.89 9.38
N LEU A 71 0.00 9.41 10.50
CA LEU A 71 0.70 10.43 11.29
C LEU A 71 1.99 9.89 11.91
N ALA A 72 1.95 8.69 12.50
CA ALA A 72 3.14 8.04 13.05
C ALA A 72 4.21 7.80 11.98
N THR A 73 3.78 7.38 10.79
CA THR A 73 4.64 7.24 9.61
C THR A 73 5.27 8.57 9.23
N ALA A 74 4.46 9.64 9.16
CA ALA A 74 4.97 10.95 8.80
C ALA A 74 6.02 11.45 9.80
N VAL A 75 5.76 11.32 11.11
CA VAL A 75 6.71 11.68 12.17
C VAL A 75 7.98 10.85 12.08
N LEU A 76 7.87 9.54 11.83
CA LEU A 76 9.02 8.66 11.71
C LEU A 76 9.90 9.01 10.50
N VAL A 77 9.30 9.17 9.31
CA VAL A 77 10.05 9.54 8.10
C VAL A 77 10.67 10.92 8.26
N GLN A 78 9.97 11.87 8.90
CA GLN A 78 10.53 13.18 9.20
C GLN A 78 11.69 13.11 10.21
N ALA A 79 11.58 12.29 11.26
CA ALA A 79 12.69 12.09 12.21
C ALA A 79 13.89 11.38 11.55
N CYS A 80 13.64 10.59 10.50
CA CYS A 80 14.68 9.96 9.70
C CYS A 80 15.23 10.85 8.57
N SER A 81 14.75 12.09 8.40
CA SER A 81 15.19 12.96 7.29
C SER A 81 16.66 13.35 7.38
N ASP A 82 17.21 13.37 8.59
CA ASP A 82 18.59 13.75 8.87
C ASP A 82 19.56 12.57 8.81
N LEU A 83 19.04 11.35 8.61
CA LEU A 83 19.86 10.16 8.42
C LEU A 83 20.44 10.13 7.00
N PRO A 84 21.65 9.58 6.82
CA PRO A 84 22.21 9.42 5.50
C PRO A 84 21.32 8.50 4.65
N PHE A 85 20.93 8.96 3.47
CA PHE A 85 20.16 8.22 2.45
C PHE A 85 20.99 7.10 1.83
N THR A 86 21.36 6.11 2.66
CA THR A 86 21.92 4.85 2.19
C THR A 86 20.78 3.86 1.94
N ASN A 87 20.97 2.95 0.99
CA ASN A 87 20.00 1.90 0.70
C ASN A 87 19.63 1.09 1.96
N GLY A 88 20.59 0.89 2.87
CA GLY A 88 20.36 0.21 4.14
C GLY A 88 19.38 0.93 5.06
N VAL A 89 19.50 2.26 5.18
CA VAL A 89 18.57 3.08 5.99
C VAL A 89 17.17 3.09 5.36
N ILE A 90 17.08 3.27 4.04
CA ILE A 90 15.79 3.27 3.33
C ILE A 90 15.08 1.92 3.52
N CYS A 91 15.78 0.81 3.29
CA CYS A 91 15.22 -0.53 3.52
C CYS A 91 14.78 -0.73 4.97
N SER A 92 15.56 -0.24 5.94
CA SER A 92 15.21 -0.38 7.36
C SER A 92 13.95 0.40 7.73
N VAL A 93 13.82 1.64 7.24
CA VAL A 93 12.62 2.47 7.43
C VAL A 93 11.41 1.82 6.78
N VAL A 94 11.55 1.32 5.54
CA VAL A 94 10.46 0.62 4.85
C VAL A 94 10.03 -0.62 5.63
N VAL A 95 10.97 -1.48 6.05
CA VAL A 95 10.66 -2.68 6.85
C VAL A 95 9.95 -2.30 8.15
N LEU A 96 10.41 -1.26 8.84
CA LEU A 96 9.78 -0.77 10.06
C LEU A 96 8.33 -0.32 9.83
N LEU A 97 8.08 0.45 8.76
CA LEU A 97 6.74 0.90 8.39
C LEU A 97 5.81 -0.27 8.05
N LEU A 98 6.33 -1.27 7.32
CA LEU A 98 5.58 -2.49 6.99
C LEU A 98 5.21 -3.26 8.27
N LEU A 99 6.15 -3.42 9.20
CA LEU A 99 5.92 -4.08 10.48
C LEU A 99 4.91 -3.32 11.33
N MET A 100 5.02 -1.99 11.43
CA MET A 100 4.05 -1.16 12.17
C MET A 100 2.64 -1.30 11.58
N THR A 101 2.53 -1.32 10.25
CA THR A 101 1.26 -1.52 9.54
C THR A 101 0.66 -2.88 9.84
N LEU A 102 1.47 -3.92 9.71
CA LEU A 102 1.07 -5.29 9.92
C LEU A 102 0.63 -5.52 11.37
N PHE A 103 1.44 -5.08 12.33
CA PHE A 103 1.17 -5.22 13.75
C PHE A 103 -0.08 -4.45 14.17
N SER A 104 -0.25 -3.22 13.67
CA SER A 104 -1.45 -2.43 13.94
C SER A 104 -2.70 -3.12 13.37
N ALA A 105 -2.60 -3.69 12.16
CA ALA A 105 -3.72 -4.32 11.49
C ALA A 105 -4.14 -5.61 12.18
N THR A 106 -3.18 -6.42 12.62
CA THR A 106 -3.45 -7.68 13.33
C THR A 106 -3.94 -7.44 14.75
N TRP A 107 -3.38 -6.46 15.47
CA TRP A 107 -3.80 -6.09 16.82
C TRP A 107 -5.27 -5.66 16.86
N LEU A 108 -5.71 -4.87 15.87
CA LEU A 108 -7.11 -4.42 15.76
C LEU A 108 -8.12 -5.55 15.50
N GLN A 109 -7.66 -6.72 15.07
CA GLN A 109 -8.52 -7.88 14.83
C GLN A 109 -8.66 -8.81 16.06
N GLY A 110 -7.98 -8.53 17.18
CA GLY A 110 -8.05 -9.29 18.42
C GLY A 110 -6.88 -10.26 18.64
N ARG A 111 -6.73 -10.73 19.88
CA ARG A 111 -5.54 -11.49 20.35
C ARG A 111 -5.55 -12.98 19.96
N ASP A 112 -6.72 -13.57 19.72
CA ASP A 112 -6.83 -15.00 19.46
C ASP A 112 -6.25 -15.39 18.08
N GLY A 113 -5.33 -16.33 18.01
CA GLY A 113 -4.69 -16.69 16.73
C GLY A 113 -3.90 -15.54 16.08
N PHE A 114 -3.41 -14.59 16.89
CA PHE A 114 -2.62 -13.44 16.46
C PHE A 114 -1.43 -13.85 15.60
N GLU A 115 -0.65 -14.84 16.03
CA GLU A 115 0.55 -15.30 15.31
C GLU A 115 0.21 -15.85 13.92
N ARG A 116 -0.82 -16.69 13.83
CA ARG A 116 -1.27 -17.28 12.56
C ARG A 116 -1.79 -16.20 11.62
N ARG A 117 -2.47 -15.18 12.15
CA ARG A 117 -2.93 -14.02 11.38
C ARG A 117 -1.78 -13.13 10.95
N LEU A 118 -0.80 -12.88 11.82
CA LEU A 118 0.39 -12.09 11.52
C LEU A 118 1.20 -12.72 10.39
N LEU A 119 1.46 -14.02 10.46
CA LEU A 119 2.17 -14.74 9.40
C LEU A 119 1.37 -14.76 8.09
N GLY A 120 0.06 -15.01 8.16
CA GLY A 120 -0.80 -15.02 6.98
C GLY A 120 -0.88 -13.65 6.31
N GLU A 121 -1.17 -12.59 7.07
CA GLU A 121 -1.20 -11.22 6.57
C GLU A 121 0.17 -10.77 6.07
N GLY A 122 1.24 -11.14 6.77
CA GLY A 122 2.60 -10.82 6.39
C GLY A 122 2.98 -11.44 5.06
N ALA A 123 2.67 -12.72 4.86
CA ALA A 123 2.92 -13.41 3.60
C ALA A 123 2.17 -12.75 2.42
N TRP A 124 0.88 -12.43 2.60
CA TRP A 124 0.10 -11.76 1.56
C TRP A 124 0.59 -10.34 1.28
N MET A 125 1.05 -9.62 2.30
CA MET A 125 1.66 -8.30 2.16
C MET A 125 2.97 -8.37 1.38
N LEU A 126 3.81 -9.38 1.63
CA LEU A 126 5.04 -9.63 0.86
C LEU A 126 4.73 -9.96 -0.61
N VAL A 127 3.72 -10.79 -0.88
CA VAL A 127 3.28 -11.08 -2.26
C VAL A 127 2.76 -9.81 -2.94
N ALA A 128 1.99 -8.99 -2.24
CA ALA A 128 1.45 -7.75 -2.78
C ALA A 128 2.55 -6.72 -3.08
N LEU A 129 3.55 -6.61 -2.20
CA LEU A 129 4.74 -5.78 -2.43
C LEU A 129 5.57 -6.30 -3.60
N GLY A 130 5.76 -7.62 -3.68
CA GLY A 130 6.46 -8.27 -4.80
C GLY A 130 5.78 -7.99 -6.14
N ALA A 131 4.45 -8.05 -6.18
CA ALA A 131 3.68 -7.71 -7.38
C ALA A 131 3.78 -6.23 -7.75
N ALA A 132 3.70 -5.33 -6.77
CA ALA A 132 3.87 -3.90 -6.99
C ALA A 132 5.27 -3.58 -7.54
N TRP A 133 6.31 -4.18 -6.95
CA TRP A 133 7.68 -4.03 -7.40
C TRP A 133 7.89 -4.63 -8.80
N LEU A 134 7.32 -5.79 -9.10
CA LEU A 134 7.40 -6.41 -10.42
C LEU A 134 6.76 -5.52 -11.50
N VAL A 135 5.59 -4.95 -11.23
CA VAL A 135 4.92 -4.03 -12.17
C VAL A 135 5.76 -2.78 -12.39
N GLN A 136 6.36 -2.23 -11.32
CA GLN A 136 7.28 -1.10 -11.43
C GLN A 136 8.51 -1.47 -12.28
N ALA A 137 9.17 -2.59 -11.98
CA ALA A 137 10.37 -3.05 -12.68
C ALA A 137 10.10 -3.35 -14.17
N LEU A 138 8.97 -3.96 -14.49
CA LEU A 138 8.57 -4.20 -15.88
C LEU A 138 8.31 -2.90 -16.64
N PHE A 139 7.70 -1.91 -15.97
CA PHE A 139 7.45 -0.60 -16.56
C PHE A 139 8.76 0.18 -16.77
N ASP A 140 9.66 0.16 -15.79
CA ASP A 140 10.98 0.78 -15.90
C ASP A 140 11.83 0.11 -17.00
N PHE A 141 11.78 -1.22 -17.10
CA PHE A 141 12.43 -1.97 -18.18
C PHE A 141 11.89 -1.58 -19.56
N TRP A 142 10.56 -1.56 -19.72
CA TRP A 142 9.93 -1.21 -20.99
C TRP A 142 10.19 0.24 -21.41
N THR A 143 10.12 1.20 -20.47
CA THR A 143 10.43 2.61 -20.76
C THR A 143 11.90 2.81 -21.08
N HIS A 144 12.80 2.07 -20.43
CA HIS A 144 14.23 2.10 -20.73
C HIS A 144 14.52 1.55 -22.13
N GLU A 145 13.95 0.40 -22.50
CA GLU A 145 14.13 -0.19 -23.84
C GLU A 145 13.60 0.71 -24.96
N HIS A 146 12.56 1.49 -24.71
CA HIS A 146 11.94 2.36 -25.72
C HIS A 146 12.45 3.82 -25.64
N HIS A 147 13.42 4.11 -24.77
CA HIS A 147 13.93 5.47 -24.51
C HIS A 147 12.83 6.50 -24.23
N LEU A 148 11.77 6.07 -23.55
CA LEU A 148 10.61 6.90 -23.21
C LEU A 148 10.79 7.51 -21.82
N ASP A 149 10.55 8.81 -21.71
CA ASP A 149 10.54 9.49 -20.42
C ASP A 149 9.12 9.41 -19.83
N PRO A 150 8.91 8.68 -18.73
CA PRO A 150 7.59 8.47 -18.15
C PRO A 150 6.97 9.78 -17.62
N PHE A 151 7.75 10.84 -17.41
CA PHE A 151 7.27 12.10 -16.88
C PHE A 151 6.87 13.12 -17.95
N LYS A 152 7.22 12.88 -19.22
CA LYS A 152 6.86 13.77 -20.34
C LYS A 152 5.43 13.58 -20.85
N SER A 153 4.83 12.43 -20.61
CA SER A 153 3.48 12.11 -21.05
C SER A 153 2.59 11.86 -19.85
N GLY A 154 1.49 12.62 -19.72
CA GLY A 154 0.54 12.49 -18.63
C GLY A 154 -0.06 11.08 -18.48
N PHE A 155 -0.14 10.33 -19.58
CA PHE A 155 -0.60 8.94 -19.55
C PHE A 155 0.49 7.97 -19.07
N MET A 156 1.76 8.21 -19.41
CA MET A 156 2.87 7.41 -18.91
C MET A 156 3.12 7.65 -17.42
N SER A 157 3.05 8.91 -16.97
CA SER A 157 3.15 9.23 -15.56
C SER A 157 2.01 8.60 -14.78
N LEU A 158 0.79 8.63 -15.32
CA LEU A 158 -0.35 7.97 -14.69
C LEU A 158 -0.07 6.49 -14.46
N ARG A 159 0.44 5.77 -15.48
CA ARG A 159 0.78 4.35 -15.35
C ARG A 159 1.91 4.11 -14.35
N TYR A 160 2.94 4.95 -14.38
CA TYR A 160 4.08 4.87 -13.46
C TYR A 160 3.62 4.96 -12.00
N PHE A 161 2.75 5.93 -11.67
CA PHE A 161 2.31 6.13 -10.28
C PHE A 161 1.15 5.22 -9.86
N THR A 162 0.25 4.84 -10.77
CA THR A 162 -0.93 4.02 -10.42
C THR A 162 -0.72 2.52 -10.57
N GLY A 163 0.23 2.08 -11.40
CA GLY A 163 0.52 0.66 -11.64
C GLY A 163 0.83 -0.11 -10.35
N PRO A 164 1.85 0.29 -9.57
CA PRO A 164 2.23 -0.43 -8.36
C PRO A 164 1.13 -0.46 -7.28
N PRO A 165 0.46 0.66 -6.93
CA PRO A 165 -0.66 0.64 -6.00
C PRO A 165 -1.84 -0.22 -6.47
N LEU A 166 -2.14 -0.24 -7.77
CA LEU A 166 -3.20 -1.08 -8.33
C LEU A 166 -2.83 -2.58 -8.24
N ALA A 167 -1.59 -2.94 -8.55
CA ALA A 167 -1.09 -4.31 -8.42
C ALA A 167 -1.16 -4.80 -6.97
N PHE A 168 -0.71 -3.97 -6.03
CA PHE A 168 -0.83 -4.22 -4.59
C PHE A 168 -2.29 -4.45 -4.18
N SER A 169 -3.18 -3.57 -4.63
CA SER A 169 -4.62 -3.64 -4.35
C SER A 169 -5.28 -4.92 -4.89
N CYS A 170 -4.89 -5.35 -6.10
CA CYS A 170 -5.36 -6.57 -6.72
C CYS A 170 -4.97 -7.83 -5.91
N ILE A 171 -3.73 -7.90 -5.44
CA ILE A 171 -3.28 -9.04 -4.62
C ILE A 171 -4.04 -9.09 -3.29
N LEU A 172 -4.25 -7.95 -2.62
CA LEU A 172 -5.02 -7.91 -1.38
C LEU A 172 -6.50 -8.27 -1.60
N TYR A 173 -7.08 -7.93 -2.76
CA TYR A 173 -8.41 -8.40 -3.12
C TYR A 173 -8.46 -9.92 -3.33
N LEU A 174 -7.45 -10.50 -4.01
CA LEU A 174 -7.34 -11.95 -4.20
C LEU A 174 -7.22 -12.69 -2.86
N ARG A 175 -6.45 -12.15 -1.90
CA ARG A 175 -6.39 -12.66 -0.52
C ARG A 175 -7.79 -12.79 0.09
N ASP A 176 -8.59 -11.73 0.01
CA ASP A 176 -9.93 -11.71 0.59
C ASP A 176 -10.88 -12.69 -0.12
N LEU A 177 -10.74 -12.85 -1.44
CA LEU A 177 -11.47 -13.89 -2.18
C LEU A 177 -11.08 -15.31 -1.74
N CYS A 178 -9.79 -15.60 -1.57
CA CYS A 178 -9.32 -16.90 -1.10
C CYS A 178 -9.87 -17.21 0.29
N ARG A 179 -9.83 -16.25 1.22
CA ARG A 179 -10.39 -16.41 2.56
C ARG A 179 -11.89 -16.66 2.56
N LEU A 180 -12.64 -15.93 1.73
CA LEU A 180 -14.08 -16.15 1.59
C LEU A 180 -14.39 -17.54 1.04
N ARG A 181 -13.58 -18.03 0.09
CA ARG A 181 -13.72 -19.38 -0.46
C ARG A 181 -13.43 -20.45 0.59
N ASP A 182 -12.34 -20.31 1.35
CA ASP A 182 -11.97 -21.26 2.41
C ASP A 182 -13.09 -21.39 3.46
N LEU A 183 -13.69 -20.26 3.85
CA LEU A 183 -14.83 -20.24 4.77
C LEU A 183 -16.08 -20.90 4.19
N GLN A 184 -16.34 -20.76 2.89
CA GLN A 184 -17.46 -21.43 2.23
C GLN A 184 -17.25 -22.94 2.11
N THR A 185 -16.01 -23.40 1.93
CA THR A 185 -15.68 -24.84 1.90
C THR A 185 -15.68 -25.51 3.28
N GLN A 186 -15.67 -24.73 4.37
CA GLN A 186 -15.74 -25.22 5.75
C GLN A 186 -17.15 -25.16 6.36
N ALA A 187 -18.13 -24.65 5.61
CA ALA A 187 -19.54 -24.72 6.02
C ALA A 187 -20.08 -26.14 5.71
N PRO A 188 -20.71 -26.82 6.68
CA PRO A 188 -21.22 -28.19 6.53
C PRO A 188 -22.36 -28.30 5.51
#